data_AF-A0A0C3DM95-F1
#
_entry.id   AF-A0A0C3DM95-F1
#
_cell.length_a   1.000
_cell.length_b   1.000
_cell.length_c   1.000
_cell.angle_alpha   90.00
_cell.angle_beta   90.00
_cell.angle_gamma   90.00
#
_symmetry.space_group_name_H-M   'P 1'
#
loop_
_entity.id
_entity.type
_entity.pdbx_description
1 polymer ?
#
loop_
_entity_poly.entity_id
_entity_poly.type
_entity_poly.pdbx_seq_one_letter_code
_entity_poly.pdbx_strand_id
1 'polypeptide(L)'
;NLYFPFASQEEWQFASWLLHSCLSLAAIDSLLSLDILKRMPLSFWTGKELQARVETLPPGPTWLCKPMEPKGATKNTVHLFYCQLLDCIQALLSHPLLAPHISFTPRRVWTSAAKICWIYDEWLSGNHAWNIQVGLIVYFKVKADFAYRMHFLGVLRF
;
A
#
# COMPACT_ATOMS: atom_id res chain seq x y z
N ASN A 1 -8.16 -5.31 11.05
CA ASN A 1 -7.00 -4.84 11.85
C ASN A 1 -5.94 -4.33 10.89
N LEU A 2 -5.44 -3.09 11.03
CA LEU A 2 -4.36 -2.54 10.16
C LEU A 2 -3.06 -3.34 10.29
N TYR A 3 -2.88 -4.03 11.41
CA TYR A 3 -1.69 -4.82 11.73
C TYR A 3 -1.91 -6.33 11.55
N PHE A 4 -2.97 -6.74 10.83
CA PHE A 4 -3.16 -8.16 10.50
C PHE A 4 -1.89 -8.73 9.83
N PRO A 5 -1.42 -9.94 10.20
CA PRO A 5 -2.08 -10.97 11.01
C PRO A 5 -1.95 -10.81 12.54
N PHE A 6 -1.27 -9.76 13.01
CA PHE A 6 -1.08 -9.54 14.46
C PHE A 6 -2.33 -8.92 15.09
N ALA A 7 -2.46 -9.00 16.41
CA ALA A 7 -3.58 -8.51 17.19
C ALA A 7 -3.52 -7.00 17.42
N SER A 8 -2.32 -6.41 17.52
CA SER A 8 -2.12 -4.98 17.77
C SER A 8 -0.89 -4.40 17.07
N GLN A 9 -0.77 -3.07 17.08
CA GLN A 9 0.43 -2.36 16.62
C GLN A 9 1.67 -2.77 17.43
N GLU A 10 1.52 -2.85 18.75
CA GLU A 10 2.60 -3.20 19.68
C GLU A 10 3.14 -4.60 19.40
N GLU A 11 2.22 -5.56 19.17
CA GLU A 11 2.59 -6.91 18.78
C GLU A 11 3.30 -6.94 17.42
N TRP A 12 2.79 -6.21 16.42
CA TRP A 12 3.44 -6.12 15.11
C TRP A 12 4.85 -5.51 15.20
N GLN A 13 5.06 -4.48 16.04
CA GLN A 13 6.37 -3.89 16.26
C GLN A 13 7.35 -4.91 16.87
N PHE A 14 6.89 -5.65 17.87
CA PHE A 14 7.68 -6.71 18.49
C PHE A 14 8.03 -7.82 17.50
N ALA A 15 7.03 -8.34 16.77
CA ALA A 15 7.21 -9.33 15.72
C ALA A 15 8.17 -8.87 14.62
N SER A 16 8.01 -7.64 14.14
CA SER A 16 8.89 -7.02 13.15
C SER A 16 10.32 -6.95 13.68
N TRP A 17 10.53 -6.49 14.91
CA TRP A 17 11.85 -6.46 15.51
C TRP A 17 12.49 -7.85 15.57
N LEU A 18 11.74 -8.88 15.99
CA LEU A 18 12.23 -10.27 16.02
C LEU A 18 12.68 -10.74 14.63
N LEU A 19 11.89 -10.48 13.58
CA LEU A 19 12.20 -10.88 12.21
C LEU A 19 13.48 -10.22 11.66
N HIS A 20 13.79 -9.00 12.11
CA HIS A 20 14.97 -8.25 11.66
C HIS A 20 16.19 -8.39 12.59
N SER A 21 16.04 -9.04 13.75
CA SER A 21 17.09 -9.17 14.78
C SER A 21 18.18 -10.20 14.47
N CYS A 22 18.08 -10.94 13.35
CA CYS A 22 18.96 -12.06 12.99
C CYS A 22 19.02 -13.19 14.04
N LEU A 23 18.05 -13.26 14.96
CA LEU A 23 17.95 -14.35 15.93
C LEU A 23 17.58 -15.67 15.25
N SER A 24 18.14 -16.77 15.75
CA SER A 24 17.70 -18.10 15.33
C SER A 24 16.30 -18.39 15.86
N LEU A 25 15.55 -19.28 15.18
CA LEU A 25 14.23 -19.71 15.66
C LEU A 25 14.26 -20.24 17.09
N ALA A 26 15.30 -20.99 17.46
CA ALA A 26 15.48 -21.50 18.82
C ALA A 26 15.71 -20.37 19.85
N ALA A 27 16.42 -19.30 19.46
CA ALA A 27 16.61 -18.14 20.32
C ALA A 27 15.30 -17.36 20.49
N ILE A 28 14.48 -17.26 19.44
CA ILE A 28 13.14 -16.68 19.50
C ILE A 28 12.24 -17.51 20.43
N ASP A 29 12.22 -18.84 20.29
CA ASP A 29 11.45 -19.73 21.17
C ASP A 29 11.89 -19.58 22.65
N SER A 30 13.20 -19.53 22.88
CA SER A 30 13.77 -19.30 24.22
C SER A 30 13.32 -17.95 24.81
N LEU A 31 13.36 -16.88 24.01
CA LEU A 31 12.86 -15.56 24.42
C LEU A 31 11.37 -15.62 24.77
N LEU A 32 10.53 -16.15 23.87
CA LEU A 32 9.08 -16.23 24.07
C LEU A 32 8.69 -17.12 25.27
N SER A 33 9.57 -18.04 25.69
CA SER A 33 9.37 -18.87 26.88
C SER A 33 9.54 -18.13 28.22
N LEU A 34 10.07 -16.90 28.22
CA LEU A 34 10.26 -16.09 29.43
C LEU A 34 8.92 -15.71 30.06
N ASP A 35 8.81 -15.83 31.39
CA ASP A 35 7.54 -15.60 32.10
C ASP A 35 7.01 -14.17 31.99
N ILE A 36 7.88 -13.20 31.73
CA ILE A 36 7.48 -11.82 31.47
C ILE A 36 6.68 -11.71 30.16
N LEU A 37 7.09 -12.45 29.12
CA LEU A 37 6.44 -12.45 27.81
C LEU A 37 5.16 -13.28 27.81
N LYS A 38 5.08 -14.37 28.60
CA LYS A 38 3.85 -15.17 28.80
C LYS A 38 2.65 -14.37 29.30
N ARG A 39 2.89 -13.23 29.95
CA ARG A 39 1.83 -12.35 30.45
C ARG A 39 1.28 -11.41 29.39
N MET A 40 1.97 -11.28 28.25
CA MET A 40 1.55 -10.41 27.16
C MET A 40 0.51 -11.12 26.29
N PRO A 41 -0.50 -10.41 25.76
CA PRO A 41 -1.50 -10.99 24.88
C PRO A 41 -0.94 -11.16 23.45
N LEU A 42 0.08 -12.01 23.30
CA LEU A 42 0.65 -12.35 22.00
C LEU A 42 -0.22 -13.39 21.29
N SER A 43 -0.33 -13.23 19.98
CA SER A 43 -1.02 -14.13 19.07
C SER A 43 -0.13 -15.28 18.58
N PHE A 44 1.17 -15.26 18.90
CA PHE A 44 2.14 -16.33 18.63
C PHE A 44 3.05 -16.55 19.84
N TRP A 45 3.49 -17.79 20.03
CA TRP A 45 4.34 -18.22 21.14
C TRP A 45 5.57 -19.01 20.71
N THR A 46 5.67 -19.32 19.41
CA THR A 46 6.86 -19.94 18.82
C THR A 46 7.33 -19.15 17.60
N GLY A 47 8.61 -19.26 17.28
CA GLY A 47 9.19 -18.73 16.05
C GLY A 47 8.53 -19.35 14.80
N LYS A 48 8.06 -20.60 14.88
CA LYS A 48 7.29 -21.24 13.80
C LYS A 48 5.93 -20.58 13.59
N GLU A 49 5.20 -20.31 14.67
CA GLU A 49 3.92 -19.59 14.58
C GLU A 49 4.11 -18.17 14.04
N LEU A 50 5.19 -17.49 14.45
CA LEU A 50 5.56 -16.20 13.90
C LEU A 50 5.81 -16.28 12.39
N GLN A 51 6.60 -17.26 11.93
CA GLN A 51 6.84 -17.47 10.50
C GLN A 51 5.55 -17.78 9.74
N ALA A 52 4.73 -18.72 10.24
CA ALA A 52 3.47 -19.08 9.62
C ALA A 52 2.53 -17.88 9.47
N ARG A 53 2.51 -16.97 10.45
CA ARG A 53 1.76 -15.71 10.36
C ARG A 53 2.33 -14.82 9.27
N VAL A 54 3.64 -14.63 9.21
CA VAL A 54 4.29 -13.82 8.16
C VAL A 54 3.97 -14.38 6.78
N GLU A 55 3.93 -15.70 6.61
CA GLU A 55 3.57 -16.36 5.36
C GLU A 55 2.12 -16.10 4.91
N THR A 56 1.23 -15.68 5.83
CA THR A 56 -0.14 -15.26 5.45
C THR A 56 -0.19 -13.86 4.85
N LEU A 57 0.87 -13.07 4.98
CA LEU A 57 0.93 -11.74 4.38
C LEU A 57 0.99 -11.85 2.86
N PRO A 58 0.38 -10.90 2.12
CA PRO A 58 0.55 -10.85 0.69
C PRO A 58 2.04 -10.76 0.35
N PRO A 59 2.52 -11.50 -0.66
CA PRO A 59 3.92 -11.45 -1.05
C PRO A 59 4.28 -10.02 -1.45
N GLY A 60 5.43 -9.56 -0.97
CA GLY A 60 6.00 -8.28 -1.39
C GLY A 60 6.48 -8.33 -2.85
N PRO A 61 6.93 -7.18 -3.39
CA PRO A 61 7.50 -7.14 -4.73
C PRO A 61 8.74 -8.02 -4.81
N THR A 62 8.76 -8.92 -5.79
CA THR A 62 9.86 -9.87 -5.98
C THR A 62 11.10 -9.15 -6.54
N TRP A 63 12.23 -9.31 -5.85
CA TRP A 63 13.53 -8.87 -6.36
C TRP A 63 14.00 -9.79 -7.49
N LEU A 64 14.25 -9.20 -8.65
CA LEU A 64 14.83 -9.83 -9.83
C LEU A 64 16.28 -9.41 -9.97
N CYS A 65 17.11 -10.31 -10.48
CA CYS A 65 18.52 -10.06 -10.76
C CYS A 65 18.81 -10.33 -12.23
N LYS A 66 19.47 -9.39 -12.90
CA LYS A 66 19.91 -9.54 -14.29
C LYS A 66 21.39 -9.18 -14.42
N PRO A 67 22.23 -10.02 -15.06
CA PRO A 67 23.58 -9.62 -15.42
C PRO A 67 23.53 -8.49 -16.44
N MET A 68 24.37 -7.48 -16.23
CA MET A 68 24.47 -6.30 -17.08
C MET A 68 25.93 -6.12 -17.50
N GLU A 69 26.12 -5.90 -18.80
CA GLU A 69 27.42 -5.54 -19.37
C GLU A 69 27.52 -4.01 -19.41
N PRO A 70 28.29 -3.38 -18.51
CA PRO A 70 28.52 -1.95 -18.57
C PRO A 70 29.32 -1.59 -19.82
N LYS A 71 29.14 -0.38 -20.34
CA LYS A 71 29.88 0.12 -21.51
C LYS A 71 31.40 0.26 -21.30
N GLY A 72 31.86 0.21 -20.04
CA GLY A 72 33.28 0.27 -19.68
C GLY A 72 33.80 -1.08 -19.19
N ALA A 73 35.11 -1.29 -19.27
CA ALA A 73 35.73 -2.53 -18.82
C ALA A 73 35.61 -2.68 -17.29
N THR A 74 34.81 -3.64 -16.84
CA THR A 74 34.75 -4.09 -15.44
C THR A 74 35.35 -5.49 -15.32
N LYS A 75 36.14 -5.73 -14.26
CA LYS A 75 36.74 -7.05 -14.00
C LYS A 75 35.71 -8.14 -13.67
N ASN A 76 34.57 -7.74 -13.11
CA ASN A 76 33.51 -8.65 -12.66
C ASN A 76 32.19 -8.29 -13.37
N THR A 77 31.33 -9.29 -13.57
CA THR A 77 29.96 -9.09 -14.04
C THR A 77 29.18 -8.24 -13.04
N VAL A 78 28.53 -7.19 -13.54
CA VAL A 78 27.67 -6.32 -12.72
C VAL A 78 26.26 -6.91 -12.72
N HIS A 79 25.65 -7.03 -11.55
CA HIS A 79 24.29 -7.51 -11.39
C HIS A 79 23.35 -6.34 -11.10
N LEU A 80 22.30 -6.19 -11.92
CA LEU A 80 21.21 -5.25 -11.69
C LEU A 80 20.11 -5.95 -10.89
N PHE A 81 19.85 -5.45 -9.69
CA PHE A 81 18.71 -5.84 -8.87
C PHE A 81 17.56 -4.85 -9.09
N TYR A 82 16.38 -5.36 -9.43
CA TYR A 82 15.20 -4.54 -9.70
C TYR A 82 13.92 -5.30 -9.33
N CYS A 83 12.84 -4.57 -9.10
CA CYS A 83 11.50 -5.13 -8.91
C CYS A 83 10.58 -4.67 -10.04
N GLN A 84 9.49 -5.41 -10.29
CA GLN A 84 8.45 -4.95 -11.20
C GLN A 84 7.75 -3.72 -10.62
N LEU A 85 7.71 -2.65 -11.39
CA LEU A 85 7.22 -1.35 -10.92
C LEU A 85 5.77 -1.41 -10.42
N LEU A 86 4.90 -2.14 -11.12
CA LEU A 86 3.50 -2.29 -10.73
C LEU A 86 3.34 -2.99 -9.39
N ASP A 87 4.12 -4.05 -9.14
CA ASP A 87 4.11 -4.77 -7.86
C ASP A 87 4.58 -3.87 -6.71
N CYS A 88 5.61 -3.06 -6.95
CA CYS A 88 6.08 -2.08 -5.97
C CYS A 88 5.01 -1.04 -5.65
N ILE A 89 4.33 -0.49 -6.67
CA ILE A 89 3.26 0.50 -6.47
C ILE A 89 2.11 -0.15 -5.70
N GLN A 90 1.68 -1.35 -6.08
CA GLN A 90 0.61 -2.05 -5.39
C GLN A 90 0.95 -2.34 -3.92
N ALA A 91 2.19 -2.76 -3.65
CA ALA A 91 2.66 -2.97 -2.29
C ALA A 91 2.71 -1.67 -1.48
N LEU A 92 3.17 -0.57 -2.08
CA LEU A 92 3.23 0.73 -1.42
C LEU A 92 1.82 1.26 -1.11
N LEU A 93 0.90 1.18 -2.07
CA LEU A 93 -0.46 1.69 -1.93
C LEU A 93 -1.34 0.84 -1.01
N SER A 94 -1.02 -0.45 -0.85
CA SER A 94 -1.69 -1.33 0.10
C SER A 94 -1.16 -1.19 1.53
N HIS A 95 -0.08 -0.42 1.74
CA HIS A 95 0.53 -0.27 3.04
C HIS A 95 -0.36 0.52 4.02
N PRO A 96 -0.87 -0.09 5.10
CA PRO A 96 -1.85 0.55 5.99
C PRO A 96 -1.33 1.83 6.65
N LEU A 97 -0.04 1.89 6.99
CA LEU A 97 0.59 3.09 7.57
C LEU A 97 0.64 4.28 6.61
N LEU A 98 0.59 4.04 5.30
CA LEU A 98 0.61 5.12 4.30
C LEU A 98 -0.80 5.61 3.95
N ALA A 99 -1.83 4.82 4.25
CA ALA A 99 -3.22 5.17 3.92
C ALA A 99 -3.65 6.58 4.37
N PRO A 100 -3.29 7.08 5.57
CA PRO A 100 -3.62 8.46 5.98
C PRO A 100 -2.85 9.54 5.21
N HIS A 101 -1.72 9.19 4.62
CA HIS A 101 -0.80 10.10 3.93
C HIS A 101 -0.98 10.08 2.41
N ILE A 102 -1.78 9.16 1.89
CA ILE A 102 -2.06 9.05 0.46
C ILE A 102 -3.45 9.62 0.20
N SER A 103 -3.52 10.71 -0.56
CA SER A 103 -4.76 11.21 -1.12
C SER A 103 -4.74 10.96 -2.62
N PHE A 104 -5.82 10.41 -3.17
CA PHE A 104 -6.03 10.28 -4.62
C PHE A 104 -7.05 11.27 -5.16
N THR A 105 -7.48 12.22 -4.34
CA THR A 105 -8.51 13.18 -4.73
C THR A 105 -7.82 14.41 -5.32
N PRO A 106 -8.05 14.72 -6.61
CA PRO A 106 -7.61 15.98 -7.17
C PRO A 106 -8.13 17.17 -6.35
N ARG A 107 -7.26 18.14 -6.12
CA ARG A 107 -7.54 19.29 -5.26
C ARG A 107 -7.08 20.59 -5.90
N ARG A 108 -7.77 21.69 -5.62
CA ARG A 108 -7.29 23.03 -5.98
C ARG A 108 -6.76 23.71 -4.73
N VAL A 109 -5.49 24.07 -4.77
CA VAL A 109 -4.82 24.76 -3.66
C VAL A 109 -4.52 26.18 -4.11
N TRP A 110 -4.90 27.16 -3.29
CA TRP A 110 -4.77 28.58 -3.64
C TRP A 110 -3.89 29.28 -2.63
N THR A 111 -3.11 30.27 -3.08
CA THR A 111 -2.24 31.08 -2.20
C THR A 111 -3.03 31.95 -1.21
N SER A 112 -4.28 32.28 -1.52
CA SER A 112 -5.14 33.11 -0.69
C SER A 112 -6.62 32.78 -0.88
N ALA A 113 -7.47 33.24 0.04
CA ALA A 113 -8.92 33.10 -0.04
C ALA A 113 -9.53 33.76 -1.30
N ALA A 114 -8.86 34.77 -1.85
CA ALA A 114 -9.24 35.42 -3.11
C ALA A 114 -8.94 34.57 -4.36
N LYS A 115 -8.31 33.38 -4.20
CA LYS A 115 -8.00 32.42 -5.28
C LYS A 115 -7.24 33.03 -6.47
N ILE A 116 -6.33 33.95 -6.17
CA ILE A 116 -5.61 34.73 -7.20
C ILE A 116 -4.56 33.87 -7.91
N CYS A 117 -3.78 33.10 -7.14
CA CYS A 117 -2.77 32.19 -7.68
C CYS A 117 -3.03 30.76 -7.22
N TRP A 118 -3.01 29.83 -8.17
CA TRP A 118 -3.06 28.39 -7.90
C TRP A 118 -1.65 27.88 -7.60
N ILE A 119 -1.52 27.09 -6.54
CA ILE A 119 -0.32 26.33 -6.17
C ILE A 119 -0.35 24.94 -6.82
N TYR A 120 0.71 24.62 -7.59
CA TYR A 120 0.93 23.29 -8.15
C TYR A 120 2.11 22.62 -7.41
N ASP A 121 1.79 21.74 -6.45
CA ASP A 121 2.76 21.02 -5.61
C ASP A 121 2.91 19.54 -6.03
N GLU A 122 1.81 18.90 -6.41
CA GLU A 122 1.73 17.49 -6.80
C GLU A 122 0.89 17.31 -8.07
N TRP A 123 0.97 16.14 -8.72
CA TRP A 123 0.13 15.82 -9.88
C TRP A 123 -1.37 16.05 -9.62
N LEU A 124 -1.85 15.70 -8.42
CA LEU A 124 -3.25 15.84 -8.01
C LEU A 124 -3.70 17.29 -7.81
N SER A 125 -2.76 18.23 -7.70
CA SER A 125 -3.05 19.67 -7.70
C SER A 125 -3.19 20.25 -9.11
N GLY A 126 -2.86 19.46 -10.14
CA GLY A 126 -2.84 19.88 -11.53
C GLY A 126 -4.22 19.99 -12.18
N ASN A 127 -4.31 20.85 -13.21
CA ASN A 127 -5.50 21.00 -14.05
C ASN A 127 -5.97 19.67 -14.64
N HIS A 128 -5.04 18.82 -15.07
CA HIS A 128 -5.38 17.57 -15.73
C HIS A 128 -6.10 16.61 -14.76
N ALA A 129 -5.54 16.40 -13.56
CA ALA A 129 -6.16 15.59 -12.52
C ALA A 129 -7.55 16.13 -12.13
N TRP A 130 -7.67 17.46 -11.97
CA TRP A 130 -8.96 18.10 -11.70
C TRP A 130 -9.99 17.87 -12.81
N ASN A 131 -9.59 18.03 -14.07
CA ASN A 131 -10.48 17.86 -15.21
C ASN A 131 -10.95 16.41 -15.35
N ILE A 132 -10.10 15.43 -15.03
CA ILE A 132 -10.49 14.01 -14.95
C ILE A 132 -11.58 13.82 -13.89
N GLN A 133 -11.43 14.40 -12.68
CA GLN A 133 -12.43 14.31 -11.62
C GLN A 133 -13.78 14.93 -12.05
N VAL A 134 -13.76 16.12 -12.64
CA VAL A 134 -14.98 16.78 -13.14
C VAL A 134 -15.63 15.92 -14.23
N GLY A 135 -14.84 15.38 -15.15
CA GLY A 135 -15.33 14.51 -16.22
C GLY A 135 -15.99 13.23 -15.70
N LEU A 136 -15.40 12.58 -14.69
CA LEU A 136 -15.96 11.39 -14.03
C LEU A 136 -17.29 11.71 -13.33
N ILE A 137 -17.36 12.81 -12.58
CA ILE A 137 -18.59 13.24 -11.90
C ILE A 137 -19.72 13.51 -12.91
N VAL A 138 -19.41 14.19 -14.01
CA VAL A 138 -20.36 14.44 -15.10
C VAL A 138 -20.80 13.13 -15.74
N TYR A 139 -19.89 12.20 -15.99
CA TYR A 139 -20.22 10.91 -16.60
C TYR A 139 -21.16 10.07 -15.71
N PHE A 140 -20.90 9.99 -14.41
CA PHE A 140 -21.79 9.28 -13.47
C PHE A 140 -23.14 9.97 -13.32
N LYS A 141 -23.19 11.32 -13.32
CA LYS A 141 -24.44 12.08 -13.25
C LYS A 141 -25.28 11.92 -14.53
N VAL A 142 -24.66 11.97 -15.70
CA VAL A 142 -25.31 11.73 -16.99
C VAL A 142 -25.80 10.28 -17.10
N LYS A 143 -25.05 9.29 -16.63
CA LYS A 143 -25.51 7.88 -16.59
C LYS A 143 -26.71 7.70 -15.65
N ALA A 144 -26.69 8.34 -14.48
CA ALA A 144 -27.81 8.32 -13.55
C ALA A 144 -29.05 8.98 -14.17
N ASP A 145 -28.92 10.19 -14.74
CA ASP A 145 -30.03 10.90 -15.39
C ASP A 145 -30.57 10.14 -16.62
N PHE A 146 -29.71 9.43 -17.37
CA PHE A 146 -30.12 8.57 -18.49
C PHE A 146 -30.86 7.30 -18.01
N ALA A 147 -30.41 6.68 -16.93
CA ALA A 147 -31.09 5.54 -16.31
C ALA A 147 -32.47 5.94 -15.73
N TYR A 148 -32.57 7.12 -15.11
CA TYR A 148 -33.85 7.67 -14.64
C TYR A 148 -34.80 8.05 -15.78
N ARG A 149 -34.29 8.56 -16.92
CA ARG A 149 -35.12 8.85 -18.12
C ARG A 149 -35.57 7.60 -18.86
N MET A 150 -34.77 6.52 -18.89
CA MET A 150 -35.19 5.23 -19.47
C MET A 150 -36.32 4.56 -18.66
N HIS A 151 -36.34 4.71 -17.34
CA HIS A 151 -37.45 4.25 -16.50
C HIS A 151 -38.77 5.04 -16.70
N PHE A 152 -38.72 6.25 -17.26
CA PHE A 152 -39.91 7.06 -17.54
C PHE A 152 -40.46 6.91 -18.97
N LEU A 153 -39.73 6.26 -19.88
CA LEU A 153 -40.15 6.00 -21.26
C LEU A 153 -40.52 4.52 -21.53
N GLY A 154 -40.47 3.67 -20.49
CA GLY A 154 -40.83 2.25 -20.55
C GLY A 154 -42.24 1.89 -20.07
N VAL A 155 -43.14 2.87 -19.89
CA VAL A 155 -44.58 2.63 -19.68
C VAL A 155 -45.31 2.91 -20.98
N LEU A 156 -45.21 2.00 -21.95
CA LEU A 156 -46.23 1.74 -22.96
C LEU A 156 -45.82 0.52 -23.80
N ARG A 157 -46.66 -0.51 -23.68
CA ARG A 157 -46.79 -1.76 -24.47
C ARG A 157 -46.08 -3.00 -23.91
N PHE A 158 -46.92 -3.80 -23.27
CA PHE A 158 -47.04 -5.27 -23.29
C PHE A 158 -45.80 -6.11 -23.58
#